data_AF-A0A840E968-F1
#
_entry.id   AF-A0A840E968-F1
#
_cell.length_a   1.000
_cell.length_b   1.000
_cell.length_c   1.000
_cell.angle_alpha   90.00
_cell.angle_beta   90.00
_cell.angle_gamma   90.00
#
_symmetry.space_group_name_H-M   'P 1'
#
loop_
_entity.id
_entity.type
_entity.pdbx_description
1 polymer ?
#
loop_
_entity_poly.entity_id
_entity_poly.type
_entity_poly.pdbx_seq_one_letter_code
_entity_poly.pdbx_strand_id
1 'polypeptide(L)'
;MLKFFYPLLLLLLLSGSALTAQDIFNVRIGTFQDVKADDFVDLQEMGFVYGLPREGQLTDVYLGNYSSRDRAATVTEQLQARGFRNAAPFALPAGVAEPATYVQIALRGKGRSLDWRSLERAGKLFVDARDGVTKVLTGPYPNAEAANEALAGIRTLGYGDAFVRTAVPGKLIPIGVFETGIKKPLIPIELRQIGSPDSPATDASTAPAPPPAPTPAPAPDTTETVAATTAVAIQPPPAPAATPHLAATQPGLPPIDVKTKRHSAAELQRVLKEKGYYDGSIDGYYGEGTRSAYQEAWNKLPELRKYRLLAASEDVATGTLLSWPEIAVVTTVADELAAGMTNTVREEELAEARDELFNATAALPAADATRARTWESTVWENLNDWAVQDPLHARILTALRVSYYQAQARLEAMYLQRGMSAIAARDLATATLQNLLGAPLDRFL
;
A
#
# COMPACT_ATOMS: atom_id res chain seq x y z
N MET A 1 -8.54 34.20 79.66
CA MET A 1 -8.68 34.83 78.34
C MET A 1 -7.36 34.66 77.60
N LEU A 2 -7.28 33.64 76.73
CA LEU A 2 -7.18 33.76 75.26
C LEU A 2 -5.71 33.97 74.79
N LYS A 3 -4.93 32.88 74.72
CA LYS A 3 -4.53 32.10 73.51
C LYS A 3 -3.54 32.82 72.57
N PHE A 4 -2.34 32.24 72.50
CA PHE A 4 -1.30 32.24 71.44
C PHE A 4 -1.70 32.79 70.06
N PHE A 5 -0.78 33.47 69.37
CA PHE A 5 -0.19 32.99 68.10
C PHE A 5 0.81 34.02 67.51
N TYR A 6 2.05 33.57 67.27
CA TYR A 6 3.03 34.16 66.35
C TYR A 6 2.51 34.04 64.90
N PRO A 7 2.66 35.05 64.02
CA PRO A 7 2.74 34.79 62.60
C PRO A 7 4.22 34.75 62.18
N LEU A 8 4.62 33.53 61.89
CA LEU A 8 5.81 33.10 61.17
C LEU A 8 5.81 33.69 59.75
N LEU A 9 6.99 34.16 59.36
CA LEU A 9 7.51 34.34 58.00
C LEU A 9 6.88 33.36 56.99
N LEU A 10 6.07 33.86 56.06
CA LEU A 10 5.67 33.11 54.87
C LEU A 10 6.02 33.93 53.61
N LEU A 11 7.29 33.90 53.25
CA LEU A 11 7.75 34.21 51.89
C LEU A 11 7.27 33.05 51.01
N LEU A 12 6.01 33.13 50.55
CA LEU A 12 5.46 32.19 49.60
C LEU A 12 6.14 32.45 48.25
N LEU A 13 7.15 31.64 47.94
CA LEU A 13 7.62 31.39 46.58
C LEU A 13 6.40 31.03 45.74
N LEU A 14 5.86 32.00 45.00
CA LEU A 14 5.05 31.73 43.83
C LEU A 14 5.95 31.06 42.79
N SER A 15 6.17 29.75 42.96
CA SER A 15 6.50 28.86 41.85
C SER A 15 5.28 28.89 40.94
N GLY A 16 5.27 29.85 40.01
CA GLY A 16 4.43 29.78 38.83
C GLY A 16 4.79 28.48 38.12
N SER A 17 4.04 27.43 38.39
CA SER A 17 4.00 26.26 37.52
C SER A 17 3.41 26.74 36.20
N ALA A 18 4.28 27.25 35.33
CA ALA A 18 3.98 27.25 33.91
C ALA A 18 3.65 25.80 33.59
N LEU A 19 2.37 25.51 33.31
CA LEU A 19 2.01 24.26 32.64
C LEU A 19 2.69 24.34 31.28
N THR A 20 3.95 23.89 31.20
CA THR A 20 4.61 23.64 29.93
C THR A 20 3.71 22.66 29.19
N ALA A 21 3.18 23.11 28.06
CA ALA A 21 2.44 22.25 27.17
C ALA A 21 3.28 21.00 26.91
N GLN A 22 2.76 19.84 27.30
CA GLN A 22 3.49 18.59 27.13
C GLN A 22 3.53 18.29 25.63
N ASP A 23 4.69 18.51 25.03
CA ASP A 23 4.94 18.24 23.61
C ASP A 23 4.85 16.74 23.37
N ILE A 24 4.06 16.37 22.35
CA ILE A 24 3.93 14.99 21.90
C ILE A 24 4.68 14.89 20.57
N PHE A 25 5.48 13.84 20.41
CA PHE A 25 6.22 13.59 19.19
C PHE A 25 5.67 12.35 18.51
N ASN A 26 5.38 12.39 17.23
CA ASN A 26 5.14 11.19 16.43
C ASN A 26 6.34 10.93 15.52
N VAL A 27 6.41 9.73 14.94
CA VAL A 27 7.42 9.43 13.93
C VAL A 27 6.71 9.21 12.61
N ARG A 28 6.93 10.09 11.64
CA ARG A 28 6.42 9.91 10.29
C ARG A 28 7.29 8.87 9.61
N ILE A 29 6.70 7.77 9.18
CA ILE A 29 7.38 6.69 8.46
C ILE A 29 7.63 7.10 7.01
N GLY A 30 6.63 7.75 6.40
CA GLY A 30 6.71 8.23 5.02
C GLY A 30 5.33 8.55 4.44
N THR A 31 5.32 9.01 3.19
CA THR A 31 4.12 9.18 2.38
C THR A 31 4.00 8.00 1.43
N PHE A 32 2.85 7.33 1.41
CA PHE A 32 2.61 6.12 0.64
C PHE A 32 1.31 6.22 -0.15
N GLN A 33 1.17 5.48 -1.24
CA GLN A 33 -0.02 5.48 -2.09
C GLN A 33 -0.80 4.18 -1.88
N ASP A 34 -2.14 4.26 -1.72
CA ASP A 34 -3.04 3.11 -1.59
C ASP A 34 -2.59 2.06 -0.55
N VAL A 35 -2.21 2.54 0.64
CA VAL A 35 -1.75 1.68 1.75
C VAL A 35 -2.80 1.55 2.84
N LYS A 36 -2.74 0.43 3.57
CA LYS A 36 -3.57 0.15 4.75
C LYS A 36 -2.70 -0.16 5.97
N ALA A 37 -3.27 -0.07 7.18
CA ALA A 37 -2.55 -0.37 8.41
C ALA A 37 -1.98 -1.80 8.46
N ASP A 38 -2.61 -2.77 7.78
CA ASP A 38 -2.14 -4.15 7.66
C ASP A 38 -0.79 -4.27 6.94
N ASP A 39 -0.45 -3.33 6.05
CA ASP A 39 0.82 -3.35 5.33
C ASP A 39 2.00 -3.03 6.25
N PHE A 40 1.72 -2.65 7.50
CA PHE A 40 2.67 -2.25 8.53
C PHE A 40 2.53 -3.08 9.81
N VAL A 41 2.03 -4.33 9.72
CA VAL A 41 1.86 -5.23 10.89
C VAL A 41 3.15 -5.40 11.68
N ASP A 42 4.30 -5.51 11.01
CA ASP A 42 5.62 -5.64 11.64
C ASP A 42 6.04 -4.40 12.45
N LEU A 43 5.37 -3.27 12.25
CA LEU A 43 5.60 -2.03 13.00
C LEU A 43 4.67 -1.90 14.21
N GLN A 44 3.59 -2.69 14.27
CA GLN A 44 2.62 -2.66 15.38
C GLN A 44 3.25 -3.07 16.73
N GLU A 45 4.34 -3.83 16.70
CA GLU A 45 5.14 -4.16 17.89
C GLU A 45 5.84 -2.93 18.49
N MET A 46 6.22 -1.96 17.64
CA MET A 46 6.95 -0.77 18.04
C MET A 46 6.00 0.35 18.47
N GLY A 47 4.80 0.41 17.92
CA GLY A 47 3.79 1.40 18.27
C GLY A 47 2.52 1.28 17.44
N PHE A 48 1.56 2.16 17.69
CA PHE A 48 0.34 2.22 16.90
C PHE A 48 0.60 2.86 15.54
N VAL A 49 0.28 2.17 14.45
CA VAL A 49 0.41 2.70 13.09
C VAL A 49 -0.91 3.39 12.71
N TYR A 50 -0.81 4.60 12.16
CA TYR A 50 -1.98 5.35 11.70
C TYR A 50 -1.63 6.21 10.48
N GLY A 51 -2.64 6.54 9.68
CA GLY A 51 -2.50 7.19 8.39
C GLY A 51 -3.32 8.47 8.30
N LEU A 52 -2.70 9.56 7.84
CA LEU A 52 -3.41 10.78 7.51
C LEU A 52 -3.51 10.89 5.99
N PRO A 53 -4.73 10.88 5.41
CA PRO A 53 -4.90 11.00 3.97
C PRO A 53 -4.44 12.39 3.48
N ARG A 54 -3.87 12.42 2.28
CA ARG A 54 -3.43 13.60 1.53
C ARG A 54 -4.10 13.58 0.14
N GLU A 55 -4.03 14.69 -0.58
CA GLU A 55 -4.48 14.77 -1.97
C GLU A 55 -3.80 13.69 -2.85
N GLY A 56 -4.56 13.16 -3.81
CA GLY A 56 -4.06 12.18 -4.79
C GLY A 56 -3.89 10.74 -4.26
N GLN A 57 -4.76 10.26 -3.36
CA GLN A 57 -4.68 8.91 -2.75
C GLN A 57 -3.39 8.62 -1.97
N LEU A 58 -2.63 9.66 -1.64
CA LEU A 58 -1.45 9.56 -0.80
C LEU A 58 -1.87 9.55 0.67
N THR A 59 -1.16 8.79 1.49
CA THR A 59 -1.37 8.69 2.94
C THR A 59 -0.02 8.91 3.63
N ASP A 60 0.04 9.90 4.50
CA ASP A 60 1.16 10.07 5.41
C ASP A 60 1.01 9.09 6.57
N VAL A 61 1.90 8.11 6.64
CA VAL A 61 1.87 7.05 7.65
C VAL A 61 2.78 7.43 8.81
N TYR A 62 2.23 7.34 10.01
CA TYR A 62 2.89 7.66 11.28
C TYR A 62 2.93 6.44 12.20
N LEU A 63 3.95 6.39 13.05
CA LEU A 63 4.13 5.37 14.08
C LEU A 63 4.17 5.99 15.47
N GLY A 64 3.09 5.77 16.22
CA GLY A 64 2.96 6.08 17.64
C GLY A 64 3.04 7.56 17.99
N ASN A 65 2.64 7.87 19.22
CA ASN A 65 2.89 9.16 19.86
C ASN A 65 3.79 8.93 21.09
N TYR A 66 4.81 9.75 21.25
CA TYR A 66 5.84 9.64 22.29
C TYR A 66 5.85 10.90 23.15
N SER A 67 6.02 10.71 24.46
CA SER A 67 6.07 11.81 25.42
C SER A 67 7.40 12.57 25.41
N SER A 68 8.39 12.11 24.66
CA SER A 68 9.73 12.68 24.58
C SER A 68 10.30 12.57 23.17
N ARG A 69 11.04 13.60 22.75
CA ARG A 69 11.79 13.62 21.49
C ARG A 69 12.82 12.49 21.43
N ASP A 70 13.49 12.16 22.53
CA ASP A 70 14.53 11.13 22.54
C ASP A 70 13.96 9.73 22.24
N ARG A 71 12.75 9.46 22.74
CA ARG A 71 12.03 8.22 22.42
C ARG A 71 11.65 8.18 20.94
N ALA A 72 11.13 9.28 20.40
CA ALA A 72 10.80 9.38 18.99
C ALA A 72 12.06 9.26 18.10
N ALA A 73 13.19 9.79 18.53
CA ALA A 73 14.48 9.64 17.84
C ALA A 73 14.96 8.19 17.86
N THR A 74 14.90 7.51 19.01
CA THR A 74 15.26 6.09 19.14
C THR A 74 14.41 5.21 18.21
N VAL A 75 13.09 5.47 18.15
CA VAL A 75 12.20 4.73 17.24
C VAL A 75 12.49 5.07 15.78
N THR A 76 12.81 6.34 15.48
CA THR A 76 13.25 6.75 14.15
C THR A 76 14.48 5.98 13.70
N GLU A 77 15.51 5.83 14.54
CA GLU A 77 16.72 5.07 14.23
C GLU A 77 16.41 3.58 13.95
N GLN A 78 15.54 2.97 14.76
CA GLN A 78 15.10 1.60 14.55
C GLN A 78 14.34 1.43 13.23
N LEU A 79 13.50 2.40 12.87
CA LEU A 79 12.79 2.41 11.60
C LEU A 79 13.75 2.58 10.42
N GLN A 80 14.74 3.47 10.53
CA GLN A 80 15.76 3.66 9.50
C GLN A 80 16.60 2.39 9.30
N ALA A 81 16.96 1.69 10.38
CA ALA A 81 17.65 0.41 10.33
C ALA A 81 16.79 -0.69 9.65
N ARG A 82 15.47 -0.61 9.78
CA ARG A 82 14.49 -1.50 9.11
C ARG A 82 14.14 -1.06 7.67
N GLY A 83 14.84 -0.06 7.12
CA GLY A 83 14.70 0.37 5.71
C GLY A 83 13.84 1.62 5.51
N PHE A 84 13.22 2.18 6.55
CA PHE A 84 12.45 3.42 6.47
C PHE A 84 13.37 4.65 6.59
N ARG A 85 14.22 4.86 5.58
CA ARG A 85 15.26 5.91 5.59
C ARG A 85 14.73 7.34 5.70
N ASN A 86 13.46 7.55 5.33
CA ASN A 86 12.78 8.85 5.43
C ASN A 86 12.02 9.01 6.75
N ALA A 87 12.15 8.07 7.68
CA ALA A 87 11.53 8.19 8.99
C ALA A 87 12.10 9.41 9.72
N ALA A 88 11.22 10.24 10.24
CA ALA A 88 11.59 11.46 10.95
C ALA A 88 10.61 11.75 12.11
N PRO A 89 11.11 12.25 13.25
CA PRO A 89 10.25 12.67 14.35
C PRO A 89 9.60 14.02 14.01
N PHE A 90 8.30 14.14 14.27
CA PHE A 90 7.55 15.38 14.15
C PHE A 90 6.92 15.73 15.49
N ALA A 91 7.01 17.00 15.88
CA ALA A 91 6.29 17.49 17.04
C ALA A 91 4.84 17.75 16.65
N LEU A 92 3.89 17.15 17.35
CA LEU A 92 2.50 17.60 17.26
C LEU A 92 2.43 18.93 18.01
N PRO A 93 1.95 20.01 17.36
CA PRO A 93 1.73 21.27 18.05
C PRO A 93 0.79 21.00 19.23
N ALA A 94 1.10 21.60 20.38
CA ALA A 94 0.20 21.57 21.52
C ALA A 94 -1.15 22.13 21.08
N GLY A 95 -2.13 21.24 20.91
CA GLY A 95 -3.44 21.63 20.41
C GLY A 95 -4.02 22.73 21.29
N VAL A 96 -4.32 23.87 20.67
CA VAL A 96 -5.07 25.00 21.28
C VAL A 96 -6.54 24.62 21.52
N ALA A 97 -6.95 23.41 21.10
CA ALA A 97 -8.29 22.89 21.27
C ALA A 97 -8.62 22.65 22.75
N GLU A 98 -9.79 23.14 23.17
CA GLU A 98 -10.29 22.91 24.51
C GLU A 98 -10.44 21.41 24.81
N PRO A 99 -10.13 20.96 26.04
CA PRO A 99 -10.32 19.57 26.43
C PRO A 99 -11.80 19.18 26.33
N ALA A 100 -12.08 18.08 25.62
CA ALA A 100 -13.43 17.56 25.43
C ALA A 100 -13.65 16.25 26.19
N THR A 101 -14.92 15.90 26.39
CA THR A 101 -15.31 14.69 27.12
C THR A 101 -15.43 13.50 26.16
N TYR A 102 -14.84 12.37 26.53
CA TYR A 102 -14.84 11.13 25.76
C TYR A 102 -15.15 9.94 26.68
N VAL A 103 -15.56 8.81 26.10
CA VAL A 103 -15.66 7.54 26.82
C VAL A 103 -14.56 6.62 26.34
N GLN A 104 -13.69 6.15 27.24
CA GLN A 104 -12.71 5.13 26.90
C GLN A 104 -13.40 3.77 26.92
N ILE A 105 -13.28 3.01 25.83
CA ILE A 105 -13.94 1.70 25.67
C ILE A 105 -12.95 0.53 25.60
N ALA A 106 -11.69 0.79 25.30
CA ALA A 106 -10.65 -0.24 25.29
C ALA A 106 -9.28 0.33 25.67
N LEU A 107 -8.45 -0.55 26.24
CA LEU A 107 -7.03 -0.34 26.52
C LEU A 107 -6.26 -1.56 25.99
N ARG A 108 -5.19 -1.32 25.25
CA ARG A 108 -4.29 -2.36 24.72
C ARG A 108 -2.83 -1.96 24.88
N GLY A 109 -1.98 -2.95 25.16
CA GLY A 109 -0.53 -2.80 25.16
C GLY A 109 0.08 -3.02 23.77
N LYS A 110 1.40 -2.86 23.67
CA LYS A 110 2.19 -3.01 22.43
C LYS A 110 1.94 -4.35 21.72
N GLY A 111 1.87 -4.32 20.39
CA GLY A 111 1.82 -5.52 19.54
C GLY A 111 0.53 -6.34 19.59
N ARG A 112 -0.54 -5.87 20.24
CA ARG A 112 -1.84 -6.57 20.24
C ARG A 112 -2.82 -5.92 19.26
N SER A 113 -3.40 -6.74 18.38
CA SER A 113 -4.42 -6.31 17.44
C SER A 113 -5.71 -5.86 18.15
N LEU A 114 -6.39 -4.89 17.54
CA LEU A 114 -7.68 -4.37 17.97
C LEU A 114 -8.75 -4.87 17.01
N ASP A 115 -9.83 -5.45 17.54
CA ASP A 115 -10.99 -5.80 16.73
C ASP A 115 -11.83 -4.55 16.45
N TRP A 116 -11.47 -3.85 15.38
CA TRP A 116 -12.14 -2.63 14.95
C TRP A 116 -13.62 -2.84 14.66
N ARG A 117 -14.00 -4.00 14.11
CA ARG A 117 -15.38 -4.30 13.72
C ARG A 117 -16.32 -4.36 14.91
N SER A 118 -15.82 -4.81 16.06
CA SER A 118 -16.57 -4.75 17.31
C SER A 118 -16.62 -3.33 17.84
N LEU A 119 -15.48 -2.63 17.86
CA LEU A 119 -15.33 -1.30 18.45
C LEU A 119 -16.16 -0.22 17.72
N GLU A 120 -16.31 -0.29 16.39
CA GLU A 120 -17.10 0.69 15.63
C GLU A 120 -18.58 0.72 16.05
N ARG A 121 -19.09 -0.34 16.67
CA ARG A 121 -20.46 -0.36 17.22
C ARG A 121 -20.66 0.66 18.35
N ALA A 122 -19.58 1.10 19.00
CA ALA A 122 -19.61 2.13 20.03
C ALA A 122 -19.64 3.57 19.47
N GLY A 123 -19.62 3.73 18.14
CA GLY A 123 -19.72 5.02 17.46
C GLY A 123 -18.39 5.52 16.87
N LYS A 124 -18.22 6.84 16.82
CA LYS A 124 -17.03 7.48 16.24
C LYS A 124 -15.82 7.28 17.14
N LEU A 125 -14.81 6.60 16.61
CA LEU A 125 -13.64 6.19 17.38
C LEU A 125 -12.44 7.12 17.23
N PHE A 126 -11.72 7.24 18.33
CA PHE A 126 -10.46 7.96 18.44
C PHE A 126 -9.47 7.10 19.22
N VAL A 127 -8.17 7.26 18.93
CA VAL A 127 -7.11 6.56 19.62
C VAL A 127 -6.14 7.53 20.28
N ASP A 128 -5.83 7.26 21.53
CA ASP A 128 -4.75 7.88 22.29
C ASP A 128 -3.64 6.82 22.46
N ALA A 129 -2.69 6.83 21.53
CA ALA A 129 -1.60 5.84 21.45
C ALA A 129 -0.28 6.41 21.95
N ARG A 130 -0.08 6.45 23.27
CA ARG A 130 1.13 7.04 23.90
C ARG A 130 2.07 5.99 24.45
N ASP A 131 3.35 6.10 24.11
CA ASP A 131 4.43 5.24 24.62
C ASP A 131 4.14 3.73 24.44
N GLY A 132 3.41 3.38 23.37
CA GLY A 132 3.01 2.00 23.05
C GLY A 132 1.81 1.46 23.82
N VAL A 133 1.09 2.33 24.54
CA VAL A 133 -0.22 2.02 25.11
C VAL A 133 -1.28 2.65 24.23
N THR A 134 -2.17 1.82 23.70
CA THR A 134 -3.27 2.24 22.81
C THR A 134 -4.57 2.27 23.59
N LYS A 135 -5.14 3.46 23.76
CA LYS A 135 -6.46 3.66 24.38
C LYS A 135 -7.44 4.02 23.30
N VAL A 136 -8.56 3.29 23.21
CA VAL A 136 -9.64 3.57 22.27
C VAL A 136 -10.73 4.34 22.98
N LEU A 137 -11.14 5.45 22.38
CA LEU A 137 -12.15 6.37 22.88
C LEU A 137 -13.29 6.54 21.87
N THR A 138 -14.48 6.85 22.36
CA THR A 138 -15.63 7.30 21.55
C THR A 138 -16.10 8.67 22.02
N GLY A 139 -16.60 9.51 21.10
CA GLY A 139 -17.03 10.89 21.35
C GLY A 139 -16.82 11.82 20.14
N PRO A 140 -16.59 13.13 20.34
CA PRO A 140 -16.66 13.88 21.60
C PRO A 140 -18.11 14.02 22.10
N TYR A 141 -18.28 14.09 23.42
CA TYR A 141 -19.56 14.40 24.07
C TYR A 141 -19.57 15.85 24.58
N PRO A 142 -20.73 16.52 24.51
CA PRO A 142 -20.84 17.94 24.88
C PRO A 142 -20.57 18.20 26.37
N ASN A 143 -20.91 17.25 27.25
CA ASN A 143 -20.69 17.35 28.70
C ASN A 143 -20.54 15.95 29.33
N ALA A 144 -20.21 15.92 30.62
CA ALA A 144 -20.05 14.68 31.39
C ALA A 144 -21.36 13.88 31.54
N GLU A 145 -22.51 14.55 31.54
CA GLU A 145 -23.82 13.91 31.66
C GLU A 145 -24.17 13.09 30.42
N ALA A 146 -24.03 13.69 29.22
CA ALA A 146 -24.19 13.00 27.94
C ALA A 146 -23.20 11.85 27.77
N ALA A 147 -21.97 12.00 28.26
CA ALA A 147 -20.98 10.92 28.26
C ALA A 147 -21.36 9.77 29.21
N ASN A 148 -21.98 10.06 30.35
CA ASN A 148 -22.48 9.05 31.29
C ASN A 148 -23.71 8.32 30.75
N GLU A 149 -24.60 9.01 30.06
CA GLU A 149 -25.73 8.40 29.37
C GLU A 149 -25.25 7.44 28.27
N ALA A 150 -24.32 7.91 27.43
CA ALA A 150 -23.70 7.07 26.41
C ALA A 150 -22.91 5.90 27.02
N LEU A 151 -22.24 6.11 28.17
CA LEU A 151 -21.53 5.06 28.90
C LEU A 151 -22.46 3.90 29.30
N ALA A 152 -23.70 4.20 29.73
CA ALA A 152 -24.68 3.17 30.06
C ALA A 152 -25.01 2.30 28.85
N GLY A 153 -25.23 2.89 27.68
CA GLY A 153 -25.45 2.17 26.42
C GLY A 153 -24.20 1.43 25.91
N ILE A 154 -23.02 2.00 26.10
CA ILE A 154 -21.75 1.35 25.72
C ILE A 154 -21.50 0.10 26.59
N ARG A 155 -21.85 0.14 27.87
CA ARG A 155 -21.72 -1.03 28.76
C ARG A 155 -22.64 -2.17 28.36
N THR A 156 -23.87 -1.88 27.88
CA THR A 156 -24.79 -2.93 27.39
C THR A 156 -24.33 -3.56 26.08
N LEU A 157 -23.49 -2.86 25.30
CA LEU A 157 -22.84 -3.40 24.09
C LEU A 157 -21.65 -4.34 24.38
N GLY A 158 -21.32 -4.58 25.65
CA GLY A 158 -20.26 -5.49 26.07
C GLY A 158 -18.97 -4.80 26.55
N TYR A 159 -18.95 -3.47 26.64
CA TYR A 159 -17.79 -2.69 27.13
C TYR A 159 -17.93 -2.37 28.62
N GLY A 160 -17.97 -3.39 29.48
CA GLY A 160 -18.19 -3.23 30.93
C GLY A 160 -17.19 -2.30 31.63
N ASP A 161 -15.93 -2.32 31.18
CA ASP A 161 -14.83 -1.52 31.73
C ASP A 161 -14.77 -0.09 31.16
N ALA A 162 -15.78 0.33 30.39
CA ALA A 162 -15.80 1.67 29.85
C ALA A 162 -15.97 2.72 30.96
N PHE A 163 -15.34 3.88 30.78
CA PHE A 163 -15.43 5.01 31.70
C PHE A 163 -15.26 6.35 30.98
N VAL A 164 -15.86 7.39 31.54
CA VAL A 164 -15.74 8.76 31.04
C VAL A 164 -14.36 9.33 31.37
N ARG A 165 -13.73 10.01 30.41
CA ARG A 165 -12.48 10.74 30.59
C ARG A 165 -12.43 12.00 29.74
N THR A 166 -11.59 12.93 30.15
CA THR A 166 -11.28 14.14 29.37
C THR A 166 -10.05 13.90 28.50
N ALA A 167 -10.09 14.36 27.25
CA ALA A 167 -8.96 14.32 26.33
C ALA A 167 -8.94 15.55 25.42
N VAL A 168 -7.75 15.94 24.98
CA VAL A 168 -7.57 17.04 24.04
C VAL A 168 -7.69 16.49 22.62
N PRO A 169 -8.67 16.94 21.80
CA PRO A 169 -8.90 16.39 20.46
C PRO A 169 -7.65 16.42 19.56
N GLY A 170 -6.86 17.50 19.63
CA GLY A 170 -5.62 17.64 18.86
C GLY A 170 -4.50 16.65 19.22
N LYS A 171 -4.67 15.85 20.27
CA LYS A 171 -3.75 14.79 20.70
C LYS A 171 -4.28 13.38 20.43
N LEU A 172 -5.49 13.28 19.86
CA LEU A 172 -6.16 12.02 19.52
C LEU A 172 -6.03 11.75 18.03
N ILE A 173 -5.88 10.48 17.69
CA ILE A 173 -5.84 9.98 16.32
C ILE A 173 -7.27 9.59 15.93
N PRO A 174 -7.90 10.23 14.93
CA PRO A 174 -9.21 9.78 14.44
C PRO A 174 -9.05 8.44 13.73
N ILE A 175 -9.94 7.48 14.00
CA ILE A 175 -9.92 6.17 13.35
C ILE A 175 -10.74 6.23 12.05
N GLY A 176 -10.09 5.93 10.93
CA GLY A 176 -10.67 5.99 9.59
C GLY A 176 -10.56 4.67 8.83
N VAL A 177 -10.61 4.77 7.49
CA VAL A 177 -10.54 3.62 6.58
C VAL A 177 -9.15 2.97 6.59
N PHE A 178 -8.10 3.76 6.82
CA PHE A 178 -6.72 3.27 6.89
C PHE A 178 -6.51 2.30 8.05
N GLU A 179 -6.97 2.65 9.25
CA GLU A 179 -6.77 1.87 10.48
C GLU A 179 -7.71 0.67 10.56
N THR A 180 -8.95 0.81 10.09
CA THR A 180 -9.96 -0.26 10.19
C THR A 180 -9.87 -1.25 9.04
N GLY A 181 -9.33 -0.85 7.88
CA GLY A 181 -9.38 -1.65 6.65
C GLY A 181 -10.79 -1.84 6.08
N ILE A 182 -11.81 -1.22 6.70
CA ILE A 182 -13.21 -1.34 6.31
C ILE A 182 -13.53 -0.18 5.36
N LYS A 183 -13.69 -0.48 4.07
CA LYS A 183 -14.26 0.47 3.10
C LYS A 183 -15.72 0.73 3.46
N LYS A 184 -16.01 1.84 4.14
CA LYS A 184 -17.39 2.28 4.35
C LYS A 184 -17.99 2.68 2.99
N PRO A 185 -19.17 2.16 2.59
CA PRO A 185 -19.83 2.62 1.40
C PRO A 185 -20.18 4.11 1.55
N LEU A 186 -19.91 4.87 0.50
CA LEU A 186 -20.00 6.32 0.45
C LEU A 186 -21.45 6.74 0.17
N ILE A 187 -22.28 6.95 1.20
CA ILE A 187 -23.40 7.92 1.14
C ILE A 187 -23.68 8.49 2.55
N PRO A 188 -23.58 9.81 2.77
CA PRO A 188 -24.30 10.47 3.86
C PRO A 188 -25.72 10.76 3.40
N ILE A 189 -26.70 9.93 3.79
CA ILE A 189 -28.09 10.36 3.76
C ILE A 189 -28.43 10.85 5.16
N GLU A 190 -28.45 12.17 5.35
CA GLU A 190 -29.18 12.78 6.46
C GLU A 190 -30.68 12.59 6.21
N LEU A 191 -31.24 11.48 6.69
CA LEU A 191 -32.68 11.32 6.81
C LEU A 191 -33.14 12.08 8.05
N ARG A 192 -33.52 13.34 7.81
CA ARG A 192 -34.38 14.12 8.68
C ARG A 192 -35.58 13.28 9.09
N GLN A 193 -35.74 13.19 10.40
CA GLN A 193 -36.88 12.68 11.14
C GLN A 193 -38.19 13.31 10.61
N ILE A 194 -39.08 12.47 10.05
CA ILE A 194 -40.51 12.76 9.93
C ILE A 194 -41.21 11.59 10.61
N GLY A 195 -42.07 11.93 11.58
CA GLY A 195 -42.53 11.05 12.64
C GLY A 195 -43.33 9.82 12.20
N SER A 196 -43.26 8.81 13.06
CA SER A 196 -44.20 7.70 13.14
C SER A 196 -45.65 8.19 13.19
N PRO A 197 -46.56 7.46 12.55
CA PRO A 197 -47.62 6.84 13.35
C PRO A 197 -47.91 5.39 12.97
N ASP A 198 -48.18 4.63 14.03
CA ASP A 198 -48.97 3.39 14.16
C ASP A 198 -49.02 2.32 13.06
N SER A 199 -48.68 1.11 13.52
CA SER A 199 -49.01 -0.19 12.90
C SER A 199 -50.53 -0.37 12.73
N PRO A 200 -50.97 -1.23 11.79
CA PRO A 200 -51.26 -2.60 12.22
C PRO A 200 -50.95 -3.72 11.20
N ALA A 201 -50.41 -4.81 11.77
CA ALA A 201 -50.76 -6.23 11.60
C ALA A 201 -50.86 -6.94 10.22
N THR A 202 -50.10 -8.06 10.13
CA THR A 202 -50.35 -9.38 9.46
C THR A 202 -50.54 -9.45 7.95
N ASP A 203 -49.62 -10.12 7.23
CA ASP A 203 -49.78 -11.54 6.85
C ASP A 203 -48.52 -12.14 6.18
N ALA A 204 -48.45 -13.46 6.22
CA ALA A 204 -47.31 -14.32 5.92
C ALA A 204 -46.88 -14.42 4.44
N SER A 205 -45.58 -14.64 4.17
CA SER A 205 -45.10 -15.56 3.12
C SER A 205 -43.60 -15.89 3.23
N THR A 206 -43.34 -17.13 3.64
CA THR A 206 -42.24 -18.08 3.43
C THR A 206 -40.96 -17.65 2.66
N ALA A 207 -39.81 -17.77 3.35
CA ALA A 207 -38.46 -17.75 2.78
C ALA A 207 -37.92 -19.19 2.55
N PRO A 208 -37.19 -19.50 1.46
CA PRO A 208 -36.50 -20.78 1.30
C PRO A 208 -35.15 -20.83 2.02
N ALA A 209 -34.86 -21.96 2.66
CA ALA A 209 -33.66 -22.25 3.45
C ALA A 209 -32.44 -22.67 2.58
N PRO A 210 -31.20 -22.51 3.09
CA PRO A 210 -29.96 -22.78 2.36
C PRO A 210 -29.56 -24.28 2.32
N PRO A 211 -28.78 -24.71 1.31
CA PRO A 211 -28.34 -26.12 1.18
C PRO A 211 -27.15 -26.49 2.09
N PRO A 212 -27.06 -27.75 2.56
CA PRO A 212 -26.04 -28.22 3.51
C PRO A 212 -24.73 -28.70 2.85
N ALA A 213 -23.66 -28.72 3.66
CA ALA A 213 -22.29 -29.13 3.32
C ALA A 213 -22.12 -30.66 3.16
N PRO A 214 -21.15 -31.15 2.34
CA PRO A 214 -20.85 -32.57 2.23
C PRO A 214 -19.78 -33.06 3.24
N THR A 215 -20.05 -34.22 3.83
CA THR A 215 -19.17 -35.02 4.71
C THR A 215 -18.54 -36.18 3.90
N PRO A 216 -17.32 -36.68 4.23
CA PRO A 216 -16.56 -37.62 3.41
C PRO A 216 -16.84 -39.11 3.74
N ALA A 217 -16.60 -39.99 2.76
CA ALA A 217 -16.74 -41.46 2.88
C ALA A 217 -15.76 -42.20 1.92
N PRO A 218 -15.44 -43.49 2.17
CA PRO A 218 -14.06 -44.01 2.22
C PRO A 218 -13.65 -44.97 1.07
N ALA A 219 -12.37 -45.39 1.13
CA ALA A 219 -11.63 -46.28 0.24
C ALA A 219 -12.19 -47.72 0.07
N PRO A 220 -11.69 -48.44 -0.95
CA PRO A 220 -11.38 -49.86 -0.79
C PRO A 220 -9.98 -50.26 -1.27
N ASP A 221 -9.31 -51.10 -0.47
CA ASP A 221 -8.20 -51.98 -0.85
C ASP A 221 -8.77 -53.28 -1.49
N THR A 222 -8.06 -53.91 -2.44
CA THR A 222 -7.21 -55.12 -2.27
C THR A 222 -6.82 -55.71 -3.66
N THR A 223 -5.50 -55.97 -3.86
CA THR A 223 -4.77 -57.08 -4.59
C THR A 223 -5.40 -57.77 -5.82
N GLU A 224 -4.74 -58.19 -6.91
CA GLU A 224 -3.45 -58.88 -7.18
C GLU A 224 -3.46 -59.17 -8.73
N THR A 225 -2.44 -59.05 -9.59
CA THR A 225 -1.37 -60.03 -9.90
C THR A 225 -0.75 -59.69 -11.28
N VAL A 226 0.58 -59.60 -11.30
CA VAL A 226 1.63 -59.91 -12.31
C VAL A 226 1.29 -60.10 -13.80
N ALA A 227 2.00 -59.37 -14.68
CA ALA A 227 2.65 -59.92 -15.88
C ALA A 227 3.74 -58.96 -16.42
N ALA A 228 5.00 -59.39 -16.37
CA ALA A 228 6.12 -58.77 -17.07
C ALA A 228 6.21 -59.32 -18.50
N THR A 229 6.36 -58.46 -19.50
CA THR A 229 6.96 -58.80 -20.81
C THR A 229 7.61 -57.56 -21.42
N THR A 230 8.87 -57.72 -21.76
CA THR A 230 9.82 -56.79 -22.38
C THR A 230 9.40 -56.39 -23.80
N ALA A 231 9.55 -55.11 -24.20
CA ALA A 231 9.88 -54.74 -25.59
C ALA A 231 10.22 -53.24 -25.78
N VAL A 232 11.48 -53.01 -26.14
CA VAL A 232 12.02 -51.99 -27.08
C VAL A 232 11.86 -50.49 -26.74
N ALA A 233 13.00 -49.90 -26.39
CA ALA A 233 13.22 -48.45 -26.37
C ALA A 233 13.15 -47.87 -27.79
N ILE A 234 12.22 -46.95 -28.02
CA ILE A 234 12.24 -46.01 -29.14
C ILE A 234 12.59 -44.65 -28.54
N GLN A 235 13.77 -44.12 -28.85
CA GLN A 235 14.16 -42.76 -28.49
C GLN A 235 13.23 -41.76 -29.20
N PRO A 236 12.64 -40.79 -28.49
CA PRO A 236 12.00 -39.64 -29.14
C PRO A 236 13.07 -38.73 -29.77
N PRO A 237 12.74 -38.01 -30.87
CA PRO A 237 13.68 -37.18 -31.62
C PRO A 237 14.21 -36.00 -30.79
N PRO A 238 15.36 -35.39 -31.18
CA PRO A 238 15.89 -34.22 -30.47
C PRO A 238 14.89 -33.05 -30.57
N ALA A 239 14.52 -32.51 -29.41
CA ALA A 239 13.62 -31.37 -29.30
C ALA A 239 14.18 -30.14 -30.05
N PRO A 240 13.35 -29.41 -30.83
CA PRO A 240 13.74 -28.12 -31.38
C PRO A 240 13.82 -27.05 -30.29
N ALA A 241 14.92 -26.30 -30.32
CA ALA A 241 15.16 -24.95 -29.80
C ALA A 241 14.56 -24.56 -28.42
N ALA A 242 15.47 -24.26 -27.50
CA ALA A 242 15.21 -23.68 -26.20
C ALA A 242 14.21 -22.52 -26.24
N THR A 243 13.17 -22.62 -25.42
CA THR A 243 12.39 -21.45 -24.99
C THR A 243 13.35 -20.44 -24.33
N PRO A 244 13.20 -19.12 -24.57
CA PRO A 244 13.96 -18.13 -23.83
C PRO A 244 13.43 -18.14 -22.40
N HIS A 245 14.05 -18.96 -21.56
CA HIS A 245 13.95 -18.85 -20.12
C HIS A 245 14.69 -17.56 -19.75
N LEU A 246 14.04 -16.67 -18.99
CA LEU A 246 14.76 -15.63 -18.25
C LEU A 246 15.57 -16.31 -17.14
N ALA A 247 16.58 -17.08 -17.54
CA ALA A 247 17.68 -17.41 -16.67
C ALA A 247 18.28 -16.07 -16.23
N ALA A 248 18.55 -15.96 -14.93
CA ALA A 248 19.06 -14.77 -14.26
C ALA A 248 20.47 -14.33 -14.71
N THR A 249 20.85 -14.60 -15.96
CA THR A 249 22.15 -14.26 -16.56
C THR A 249 22.00 -14.20 -18.09
N GLN A 250 21.13 -13.30 -18.59
CA GLN A 250 21.32 -12.77 -19.93
C GLN A 250 22.54 -11.83 -19.86
N PRO A 251 23.62 -12.05 -20.63
CA PRO A 251 24.77 -11.15 -20.64
C PRO A 251 24.31 -9.73 -20.98
N GLY A 252 24.53 -8.78 -20.08
CA GLY A 252 24.19 -7.36 -20.29
C GLY A 252 22.91 -6.84 -19.62
N LEU A 253 22.10 -7.68 -18.97
CA LEU A 253 20.93 -7.21 -18.20
C LEU A 253 21.34 -6.80 -16.77
N PRO A 254 21.05 -5.56 -16.32
CA PRO A 254 21.35 -5.13 -14.95
C PRO A 254 20.58 -5.96 -13.91
N PRO A 255 21.26 -6.48 -12.87
CA PRO A 255 20.59 -7.20 -11.79
C PRO A 255 19.78 -6.25 -10.91
N ILE A 256 18.54 -6.63 -10.60
CA ILE A 256 17.68 -5.87 -9.69
C ILE A 256 18.04 -6.26 -8.25
N ASP A 257 18.51 -5.30 -7.45
CA ASP A 257 18.90 -5.57 -6.07
C ASP A 257 17.68 -5.74 -5.15
N VAL A 258 17.81 -6.67 -4.19
CA VAL A 258 16.75 -7.04 -3.26
C VAL A 258 16.58 -6.04 -2.10
N LYS A 259 17.55 -5.15 -1.88
CA LYS A 259 17.66 -4.33 -0.67
C LYS A 259 16.97 -2.97 -0.82
N THR A 260 16.78 -2.53 -2.06
CA THR A 260 16.18 -1.24 -2.36
C THR A 260 14.68 -1.41 -2.57
N LYS A 261 13.91 -0.71 -1.74
CA LYS A 261 12.46 -0.61 -1.89
C LYS A 261 12.12 0.30 -3.07
N ARG A 262 11.19 -0.13 -3.92
CA ARG A 262 10.80 0.56 -5.16
C ARG A 262 9.29 0.61 -5.30
N HIS A 263 8.81 1.69 -5.89
CA HIS A 263 7.40 1.79 -6.30
C HIS A 263 7.09 0.78 -7.41
N SER A 264 7.96 0.71 -8.43
CA SER A 264 7.86 -0.26 -9.53
C SER A 264 7.74 -1.71 -9.04
N ALA A 265 8.53 -2.11 -8.04
CA ALA A 265 8.43 -3.44 -7.45
C ALA A 265 7.09 -3.68 -6.73
N ALA A 266 6.56 -2.69 -6.02
CA ALA A 266 5.26 -2.80 -5.36
C ALA A 266 4.11 -2.96 -6.37
N GLU A 267 4.13 -2.17 -7.45
CA GLU A 267 3.12 -2.27 -8.51
C GLU A 267 3.21 -3.59 -9.28
N LEU A 268 4.43 -4.08 -9.53
CA LEU A 268 4.65 -5.41 -10.09
C LEU A 268 4.07 -6.49 -9.18
N GLN A 269 4.36 -6.44 -7.87
CA GLN A 269 3.79 -7.37 -6.89
C GLN A 269 2.25 -7.33 -6.89
N ARG A 270 1.65 -6.13 -6.99
CA ARG A 270 0.19 -5.96 -7.05
C ARG A 270 -0.41 -6.68 -8.25
N VAL A 271 0.12 -6.46 -9.46
CA VAL A 271 -0.40 -7.13 -10.67
C VAL A 271 -0.13 -8.64 -10.65
N LEU A 272 1.03 -9.09 -10.16
CA LEU A 272 1.32 -10.53 -10.04
C LEU A 272 0.38 -11.21 -9.04
N LYS A 273 0.04 -10.54 -7.94
CA LYS A 273 -0.90 -11.03 -6.93
C LYS A 273 -2.33 -11.10 -7.47
N GLU A 274 -2.76 -10.05 -8.17
CA GLU A 274 -4.06 -10.02 -8.86
C GLU A 274 -4.23 -11.22 -9.82
N LYS A 275 -3.13 -11.62 -10.48
CA LYS A 275 -3.13 -12.77 -11.42
C LYS A 275 -2.81 -14.11 -10.76
N GLY A 276 -2.62 -14.17 -9.45
CA GLY A 276 -2.39 -15.40 -8.71
C GLY A 276 -0.97 -15.99 -8.83
N TYR A 277 0.01 -15.18 -9.25
CA TYR A 277 1.43 -15.58 -9.33
C TYR A 277 2.24 -15.20 -8.09
N TYR A 278 1.71 -14.32 -7.23
CA TYR A 278 2.42 -13.82 -6.06
C TYR A 278 1.53 -13.84 -4.80
N ASP A 279 1.91 -14.67 -3.84
CA ASP A 279 1.16 -14.82 -2.58
C ASP A 279 1.71 -13.96 -1.43
N GLY A 280 2.91 -13.39 -1.61
CA GLY A 280 3.58 -12.56 -0.59
C GLY A 280 2.90 -11.22 -0.33
N SER A 281 3.41 -10.49 0.65
CA SER A 281 3.01 -9.11 0.93
C SER A 281 3.52 -8.16 -0.15
N ILE A 282 2.76 -7.10 -0.42
CA ILE A 282 3.19 -6.02 -1.33
C ILE A 282 4.07 -5.07 -0.50
N ASP A 283 5.36 -5.37 -0.45
CA ASP A 283 6.33 -4.68 0.39
C ASP A 283 7.25 -3.72 -0.40
N GLY A 284 7.22 -3.80 -1.73
CA GLY A 284 8.05 -3.03 -2.64
C GLY A 284 9.50 -3.51 -2.74
N TYR A 285 9.84 -4.68 -2.21
CA TYR A 285 11.15 -5.30 -2.36
C TYR A 285 11.16 -6.29 -3.53
N TYR A 286 12.18 -6.19 -4.38
CA TYR A 286 12.41 -7.18 -5.45
C TYR A 286 13.16 -8.41 -4.92
N GLY A 287 12.57 -9.09 -3.92
CA GLY A 287 13.12 -10.29 -3.32
C GLY A 287 12.97 -11.54 -4.20
N GLU A 288 13.36 -12.70 -3.66
CA GLU A 288 13.26 -13.98 -4.37
C GLU A 288 11.82 -14.31 -4.74
N GLY A 289 10.86 -14.10 -3.82
CA GLY A 289 9.43 -14.33 -4.10
C GLY A 289 8.92 -13.49 -5.27
N THR A 290 9.25 -12.19 -5.32
CA THR A 290 8.89 -11.31 -6.44
C THR A 290 9.51 -11.77 -7.75
N ARG A 291 10.79 -12.17 -7.71
CA ARG A 291 11.52 -12.66 -8.90
C ARG A 291 10.93 -13.96 -9.43
N SER A 292 10.68 -14.94 -8.56
CA SER A 292 10.09 -16.22 -8.96
C SER A 292 8.67 -16.02 -9.51
N ALA A 293 7.85 -15.20 -8.85
CA ALA A 293 6.50 -14.87 -9.33
C ALA A 293 6.53 -14.19 -10.70
N TYR A 294 7.42 -13.23 -10.90
CA TYR A 294 7.60 -12.58 -12.20
C TYR A 294 8.06 -13.57 -13.27
N GLN A 295 9.04 -14.45 -12.98
CA GLN A 295 9.49 -15.47 -13.93
C GLN A 295 8.39 -16.46 -14.28
N GLU A 296 7.57 -16.85 -13.31
CA GLU A 296 6.44 -17.73 -13.54
C GLU A 296 5.38 -17.06 -14.42
N ALA A 297 4.98 -15.83 -14.08
CA ALA A 297 4.08 -15.01 -14.89
C ALA A 297 4.65 -14.79 -16.29
N TRP A 298 5.95 -14.51 -16.41
CA TRP A 298 6.61 -14.32 -17.68
C TRP A 298 6.39 -15.52 -18.62
N ASN A 299 6.47 -16.73 -18.07
CA ASN A 299 6.34 -17.98 -18.83
C ASN A 299 4.91 -18.46 -19.03
N LYS A 300 4.01 -18.24 -18.06
CA LYS A 300 2.69 -18.85 -18.02
C LYS A 300 1.54 -17.87 -18.27
N LEU A 301 1.72 -16.57 -18.01
CA LEU A 301 0.65 -15.57 -18.16
C LEU A 301 0.28 -15.45 -19.65
N PRO A 302 -0.94 -15.85 -20.06
CA PRO A 302 -1.32 -15.89 -21.47
C PRO A 302 -1.24 -14.51 -22.14
N GLU A 303 -1.64 -13.47 -21.42
CA GLU A 303 -1.60 -12.08 -21.85
C GLU A 303 -0.18 -11.68 -22.22
N LEU A 304 0.83 -12.05 -21.42
CA LEU A 304 2.22 -11.71 -21.67
C LEU A 304 2.86 -12.58 -22.75
N ARG A 305 2.49 -13.87 -22.80
CA ARG A 305 3.05 -14.83 -23.77
C ARG A 305 2.82 -14.39 -25.21
N LYS A 306 1.65 -13.81 -25.53
CA LYS A 306 1.36 -13.25 -26.86
C LYS A 306 2.45 -12.26 -27.28
N TYR A 307 2.69 -11.23 -26.46
CA TYR A 307 3.64 -10.16 -26.77
C TYR A 307 5.08 -10.63 -26.78
N ARG A 308 5.44 -11.58 -25.91
CA ARG A 308 6.77 -12.19 -25.96
C ARG A 308 7.08 -12.85 -27.31
N LEU A 309 6.09 -13.51 -27.91
CA LEU A 309 6.27 -14.17 -29.21
C LEU A 309 6.34 -13.13 -30.34
N LEU A 310 5.56 -12.06 -30.26
CA LEU A 310 5.60 -10.95 -31.22
C LEU A 310 6.95 -10.22 -31.15
N ALA A 311 7.37 -9.80 -29.95
CA ALA A 311 8.65 -9.13 -29.73
C ALA A 311 9.86 -9.99 -30.16
N ALA A 312 9.78 -11.32 -30.01
CA ALA A 312 10.84 -12.23 -30.45
C ALA A 312 10.94 -12.39 -31.97
N SER A 313 9.94 -11.91 -32.73
CA SER A 313 9.95 -11.97 -34.20
C SER A 313 10.61 -10.74 -34.85
N GLU A 314 10.97 -9.74 -34.05
CA GLU A 314 11.59 -8.50 -34.51
C GLU A 314 13.12 -8.59 -34.41
N ASP A 315 13.82 -8.21 -35.49
CA ASP A 315 15.28 -8.13 -35.50
C ASP A 315 15.74 -6.85 -34.77
N VAL A 316 16.21 -7.00 -33.53
CA VAL A 316 16.71 -5.89 -32.71
C VAL A 316 18.23 -5.91 -32.62
N ALA A 317 18.86 -4.74 -32.80
CA ALA A 317 20.30 -4.59 -32.65
C ALA A 317 20.76 -4.92 -31.21
N THR A 318 21.69 -5.86 -31.08
CA THR A 318 22.27 -6.28 -29.80
C THR A 318 22.97 -5.14 -29.07
N GLY A 319 22.84 -5.06 -27.75
CA GLY A 319 23.53 -4.06 -26.92
C GLY A 319 22.78 -2.73 -26.80
N THR A 320 21.58 -2.63 -27.38
CA THR A 320 20.67 -1.48 -27.22
C THR A 320 19.66 -1.73 -26.10
N LEU A 321 19.01 -0.68 -25.61
CA LEU A 321 17.92 -0.78 -24.63
C LEU A 321 16.78 -1.71 -25.11
N LEU A 322 16.49 -1.70 -26.42
CA LEU A 322 15.46 -2.55 -27.04
C LEU A 322 15.81 -4.04 -27.00
N SER A 323 17.09 -4.40 -26.84
CA SER A 323 17.48 -5.81 -26.70
C SER A 323 17.08 -6.43 -25.37
N TRP A 324 16.60 -5.64 -24.40
CA TRP A 324 16.11 -6.14 -23.13
C TRP A 324 14.73 -6.78 -23.30
N PRO A 325 14.53 -8.04 -22.86
CA PRO A 325 13.27 -8.74 -23.11
C PRO A 325 12.03 -8.01 -22.59
N GLU A 326 12.11 -7.41 -21.40
CA GLU A 326 10.97 -6.67 -20.84
C GLU A 326 10.72 -5.32 -21.54
N ILE A 327 11.77 -4.70 -22.11
CA ILE A 327 11.64 -3.48 -22.91
C ILE A 327 10.98 -3.82 -24.25
N ALA A 328 11.47 -4.85 -24.95
CA ALA A 328 10.89 -5.27 -26.21
C ALA A 328 9.40 -5.62 -26.05
N VAL A 329 9.04 -6.33 -24.97
CA VAL A 329 7.63 -6.65 -24.71
C VAL A 329 6.80 -5.39 -24.43
N VAL A 330 7.26 -4.46 -23.59
CA VAL A 330 6.47 -3.26 -23.26
C VAL A 330 6.29 -2.35 -24.48
N THR A 331 7.28 -2.24 -25.36
CA THR A 331 7.16 -1.48 -26.62
C THR A 331 6.17 -2.15 -27.56
N THR A 332 6.25 -3.47 -27.77
CA THR A 332 5.28 -4.20 -28.61
C THR A 332 3.85 -4.08 -28.07
N VAL A 333 3.65 -4.09 -26.74
CA VAL A 333 2.32 -3.87 -26.15
C VAL A 333 1.84 -2.45 -26.43
N ALA A 334 2.71 -1.45 -26.29
CA ALA A 334 2.38 -0.06 -26.57
C ALA A 334 2.02 0.16 -28.06
N ASP A 335 2.71 -0.51 -28.99
CA ASP A 335 2.39 -0.44 -30.42
C ASP A 335 1.02 -1.04 -30.74
N GLU A 336 0.63 -2.15 -30.08
CA GLU A 336 -0.75 -2.66 -30.19
C GLU A 336 -1.75 -1.65 -29.61
N LEU A 337 -1.43 -1.01 -28.48
CA LEU A 337 -2.28 0.02 -27.88
C LEU A 337 -2.41 1.27 -28.76
N ALA A 338 -1.38 1.61 -29.54
CA ALA A 338 -1.42 2.69 -30.52
C ALA A 338 -2.39 2.38 -31.68
N ALA A 339 -2.60 1.09 -31.97
CA ALA A 339 -3.48 0.61 -33.05
C ALA A 339 -3.16 1.28 -34.41
N GLY A 340 -1.88 1.45 -34.71
CA GLY A 340 -1.40 2.09 -35.94
C GLY A 340 -1.50 3.63 -35.95
N MET A 341 -1.85 4.25 -34.83
CA MET A 341 -1.96 5.71 -34.66
C MET A 341 -0.77 6.28 -33.86
N THR A 342 0.40 5.65 -33.93
CA THR A 342 1.62 6.17 -33.30
C THR A 342 1.93 7.57 -33.83
N ASN A 343 2.22 8.51 -32.92
CA ASN A 343 2.59 9.86 -33.29
C ASN A 343 4.04 9.87 -33.82
N THR A 344 4.22 9.75 -35.14
CA THR A 344 5.53 9.61 -35.77
C THR A 344 6.43 10.83 -35.58
N VAL A 345 5.86 12.04 -35.52
CA VAL A 345 6.63 13.28 -35.27
C VAL A 345 7.22 13.23 -33.86
N ARG A 346 6.39 12.86 -32.87
CA ARG A 346 6.83 12.71 -31.49
C ARG A 346 7.83 11.56 -31.32
N GLU A 347 7.69 10.49 -32.10
CA GLU A 347 8.65 9.38 -32.10
C GLU A 347 10.04 9.83 -32.55
N GLU A 348 10.12 10.60 -33.64
CA GLU A 348 11.38 11.18 -34.14
C GLU A 348 12.03 12.09 -33.07
N GLU A 349 11.25 13.00 -32.47
CA GLU A 349 11.72 13.88 -31.39
C GLU A 349 12.27 13.10 -30.18
N LEU A 350 11.57 12.03 -29.77
CA LEU A 350 12.00 11.21 -28.64
C LEU A 350 13.22 10.35 -29.00
N ALA A 351 13.33 9.85 -30.24
CA ALA A 351 14.45 9.02 -30.65
C ALA A 351 15.80 9.74 -30.49
N GLU A 352 15.86 11.06 -30.71
CA GLU A 352 17.07 11.87 -30.55
C GLU A 352 17.61 11.86 -29.10
N ALA A 353 16.72 11.85 -28.10
CA ALA A 353 17.10 11.91 -26.68
C ALA A 353 17.31 10.53 -26.04
N ARG A 354 17.03 9.43 -26.75
CA ARG A 354 16.98 8.07 -26.19
C ARG A 354 18.33 7.61 -25.67
N ASP A 355 19.38 7.78 -26.46
CA ASP A 355 20.74 7.35 -26.09
C ASP A 355 21.29 8.16 -24.91
N GLU A 356 20.96 9.44 -24.85
CA GLU A 356 21.33 10.31 -23.72
C GLU A 356 20.67 9.84 -22.43
N LEU A 357 19.36 9.60 -22.44
CA LEU A 357 18.62 9.08 -21.29
C LEU A 357 19.14 7.71 -20.86
N PHE A 358 19.33 6.79 -21.80
CA PHE A 358 19.82 5.45 -21.50
C PHE A 358 21.23 5.45 -20.91
N ASN A 359 22.11 6.35 -21.34
CA ASN A 359 23.49 6.47 -20.87
C ASN A 359 23.68 7.54 -19.78
N ALA A 360 22.60 8.12 -19.26
CA ALA A 360 22.66 9.16 -18.25
C ALA A 360 23.48 8.72 -17.02
N THR A 361 24.29 9.65 -16.51
CA THR A 361 25.12 9.51 -15.31
C THR A 361 24.83 10.59 -14.26
N ALA A 362 23.89 11.50 -14.55
CA ALA A 362 23.44 12.56 -13.66
C ALA A 362 21.91 12.53 -13.52
N ALA A 363 21.39 13.10 -12.44
CA ALA A 363 19.95 13.23 -12.22
C ALA A 363 19.31 14.16 -13.25
N LEU A 364 18.05 13.87 -13.61
CA LEU A 364 17.27 14.76 -14.46
C LEU A 364 17.04 16.13 -13.81
N PRO A 365 16.95 17.20 -14.61
CA PRO A 365 16.42 18.48 -14.16
C PRO A 365 15.03 18.30 -13.53
N ALA A 366 14.75 19.05 -12.45
CA ALA A 366 13.51 18.89 -11.69
C ALA A 366 12.23 19.07 -12.54
N ALA A 367 12.28 19.96 -13.55
CA ALA A 367 11.19 20.16 -14.49
C ALA A 367 10.94 18.90 -15.33
N ASP A 368 11.99 18.26 -15.82
CA ASP A 368 11.91 17.08 -16.68
C ASP A 368 11.43 15.86 -15.88
N ALA A 369 11.95 15.67 -14.67
CA ALA A 369 11.46 14.67 -13.74
C ALA A 369 9.97 14.85 -13.40
N THR A 370 9.52 16.10 -13.22
CA THR A 370 8.10 16.39 -12.98
C THR A 370 7.26 16.05 -14.21
N ARG A 371 7.67 16.45 -15.42
CA ARG A 371 6.96 16.11 -16.65
C ARG A 371 6.83 14.59 -16.84
N ALA A 372 7.90 13.84 -16.57
CA ALA A 372 7.89 12.39 -16.70
C ALA A 372 6.91 11.72 -15.74
N ARG A 373 6.88 12.16 -14.46
CA ARG A 373 5.92 11.65 -13.47
C ARG A 373 4.48 12.01 -13.79
N THR A 374 4.23 13.25 -14.24
CA THR A 374 2.88 13.67 -14.65
C THR A 374 2.40 12.83 -15.83
N TRP A 375 3.25 12.64 -16.85
CA TRP A 375 2.95 11.76 -17.99
C TRP A 375 2.61 10.33 -17.53
N GLU A 376 3.43 9.73 -16.66
CA GLU A 376 3.19 8.38 -16.13
C GLU A 376 1.83 8.31 -15.42
N SER A 377 1.51 9.29 -14.56
CA SER A 377 0.23 9.33 -13.84
C SER A 377 -0.95 9.44 -14.80
N THR A 378 -0.90 10.35 -15.77
CA THR A 378 -1.99 10.59 -16.73
C THR A 378 -2.23 9.37 -17.62
N VAL A 379 -1.16 8.77 -18.15
CA VAL A 379 -1.27 7.57 -18.99
C VAL A 379 -1.89 6.41 -18.21
N TRP A 380 -1.47 6.18 -16.97
CA TRP A 380 -2.03 5.10 -16.15
C TRP A 380 -3.50 5.34 -15.79
N GLU A 381 -3.88 6.56 -15.44
CA GLU A 381 -5.28 6.92 -15.17
C GLU A 381 -6.18 6.61 -16.39
N ASN A 382 -5.81 7.13 -17.55
CA ASN A 382 -6.58 6.94 -18.78
C ASN A 382 -6.60 5.48 -19.26
N LEU A 383 -5.48 4.76 -19.13
CA LEU A 383 -5.42 3.33 -19.47
C LEU A 383 -6.28 2.47 -18.53
N ASN A 384 -6.30 2.80 -17.24
CA ASN A 384 -7.15 2.09 -16.27
C ASN A 384 -8.63 2.28 -16.60
N ASP A 385 -9.05 3.51 -16.92
CA ASP A 385 -10.43 3.81 -17.34
C ASP A 385 -10.78 3.09 -18.65
N TRP A 386 -9.87 3.08 -19.62
CA TRP A 386 -10.04 2.36 -20.88
C TRP A 386 -10.17 0.84 -20.67
N ALA A 387 -9.43 0.26 -19.73
CA ALA A 387 -9.44 -1.16 -19.44
C ALA A 387 -10.74 -1.68 -18.81
N VAL A 388 -11.53 -0.81 -18.17
CA VAL A 388 -12.83 -1.18 -17.60
C VAL A 388 -13.90 -1.36 -18.69
N GLN A 389 -13.69 -0.78 -19.88
CA GLN A 389 -14.69 -0.76 -20.96
C GLN A 389 -14.87 -2.13 -21.64
N ASP A 390 -13.81 -2.93 -21.73
CA ASP A 390 -13.84 -4.24 -22.40
C ASP A 390 -12.85 -5.24 -21.75
N PRO A 391 -13.24 -6.52 -21.54
CA PRO A 391 -12.33 -7.55 -21.02
C PRO A 391 -11.04 -7.74 -21.83
N LEU A 392 -11.07 -7.50 -23.15
CA LEU A 392 -9.88 -7.52 -23.99
C LEU A 392 -8.92 -6.40 -23.63
N HIS A 393 -9.43 -5.19 -23.36
CA HIS A 393 -8.60 -4.06 -22.94
C HIS A 393 -7.89 -4.37 -21.62
N ALA A 394 -8.60 -4.97 -20.65
CA ALA A 394 -8.01 -5.41 -19.39
C ALA A 394 -6.87 -6.44 -19.57
N ARG A 395 -6.96 -7.31 -20.58
CA ARG A 395 -5.89 -8.27 -20.92
C ARG A 395 -4.66 -7.58 -21.49
N ILE A 396 -4.84 -6.63 -22.40
CA ILE A 396 -3.73 -5.83 -22.97
C ILE A 396 -3.07 -5.02 -21.86
N LEU A 397 -3.86 -4.36 -21.02
CA LEU A 397 -3.36 -3.58 -19.89
C LEU A 397 -2.60 -4.45 -18.88
N THR A 398 -3.05 -5.69 -18.64
CA THR A 398 -2.34 -6.64 -17.78
C THR A 398 -0.92 -6.89 -18.29
N ALA A 399 -0.77 -7.16 -19.59
CA ALA A 399 0.55 -7.36 -20.20
C ALA A 399 1.42 -6.11 -20.10
N LEU A 400 0.82 -4.92 -20.33
CA LEU A 400 1.52 -3.64 -20.19
C LEU A 400 2.02 -3.44 -18.76
N ARG A 401 1.17 -3.61 -17.74
CA ARG A 401 1.53 -3.43 -16.32
C ARG A 401 2.71 -4.32 -15.92
N VAL A 402 2.64 -5.61 -16.24
CA VAL A 402 3.70 -6.56 -15.88
C VAL A 402 5.03 -6.21 -16.56
N SER A 403 5.01 -5.94 -17.87
CA SER A 403 6.23 -5.60 -18.62
C SER A 403 6.80 -4.23 -18.24
N TYR A 404 5.96 -3.21 -18.09
CA TYR A 404 6.34 -1.87 -17.70
C TYR A 404 7.01 -1.84 -16.32
N TYR A 405 6.37 -2.38 -15.29
CA TYR A 405 6.93 -2.27 -13.93
C TYR A 405 8.18 -3.13 -13.75
N GLN A 406 8.29 -4.25 -14.47
CA GLN A 406 9.56 -4.98 -14.54
C GLN A 406 10.65 -4.12 -15.21
N ALA A 407 10.36 -3.52 -16.35
CA ALA A 407 11.31 -2.68 -17.09
C ALA A 407 11.76 -1.49 -16.25
N GLN A 408 10.83 -0.82 -15.55
CA GLN A 408 11.12 0.29 -14.64
C GLN A 408 12.04 -0.16 -13.50
N ALA A 409 11.75 -1.28 -12.84
CA ALA A 409 12.58 -1.80 -11.76
C ALA A 409 14.01 -2.13 -12.23
N ARG A 410 14.16 -2.61 -13.48
CA ARG A 410 15.48 -2.87 -14.07
C ARG A 410 16.24 -1.60 -14.44
N LEU A 411 15.56 -0.62 -15.05
CA LEU A 411 16.14 0.69 -15.35
C LEU A 411 16.59 1.39 -14.06
N GLU A 412 15.74 1.38 -13.02
CA GLU A 412 16.11 1.89 -11.70
C GLU A 412 17.37 1.21 -11.16
N ALA A 413 17.46 -0.12 -11.25
CA ALA A 413 18.64 -0.86 -10.81
C ALA A 413 19.91 -0.49 -11.60
N MET A 414 19.78 -0.28 -12.93
CA MET A 414 20.88 0.19 -13.77
C MET A 414 21.40 1.56 -13.32
N TYR A 415 20.50 2.51 -13.10
CA TYR A 415 20.84 3.86 -12.66
C TYR A 415 21.43 3.89 -11.24
N LEU A 416 20.89 3.08 -10.33
CA LEU A 416 21.46 2.89 -8.99
C LEU A 416 22.90 2.34 -9.03
N GLN A 417 23.18 1.39 -9.92
CA GLN A 417 24.54 0.86 -10.11
C GLN A 417 25.52 1.91 -10.65
N ARG A 418 25.01 2.92 -11.35
CA ARG A 418 25.79 4.10 -11.78
C ARG A 418 25.97 5.16 -10.69
N GLY A 419 25.56 4.87 -9.45
CA GLY A 419 25.75 5.75 -8.30
C GLY A 419 24.64 6.78 -8.08
N MET A 420 23.52 6.67 -8.81
CA MET A 420 22.40 7.58 -8.62
C MET A 420 21.64 7.29 -7.32
N SER A 421 20.96 8.31 -6.78
CA SER A 421 20.03 8.11 -5.67
C SER A 421 18.77 7.37 -6.14
N ALA A 422 18.04 6.73 -5.23
CA ALA A 422 16.80 6.02 -5.57
C ALA A 422 15.75 6.93 -6.22
N ILE A 423 15.67 8.20 -5.83
CA ILE A 423 14.75 9.17 -6.43
C ILE A 423 15.19 9.50 -7.87
N ALA A 424 16.47 9.82 -8.07
CA ALA A 424 17.00 10.13 -9.39
C ALA A 424 16.90 8.94 -10.35
N ALA A 425 17.17 7.73 -9.86
CA ALA A 425 17.05 6.49 -10.62
C ALA A 425 15.60 6.22 -11.04
N ARG A 426 14.62 6.46 -10.15
CA ARG A 426 13.19 6.37 -10.50
C ARG A 426 12.82 7.39 -11.57
N ASP A 427 13.22 8.64 -11.41
CA ASP A 427 12.85 9.70 -12.35
C ASP A 427 13.41 9.44 -13.75
N LEU A 428 14.67 8.99 -13.83
CA LEU A 428 15.29 8.59 -15.08
C LEU A 428 14.66 7.34 -15.69
N ALA A 429 14.30 6.35 -14.88
CA ALA A 429 13.58 5.17 -15.36
C ALA A 429 12.21 5.56 -15.95
N THR A 430 11.44 6.40 -15.26
CA THR A 430 10.16 6.91 -15.76
C THR A 430 10.35 7.73 -17.04
N ALA A 431 11.34 8.62 -17.12
CA ALA A 431 11.63 9.40 -18.33
C ALA A 431 12.09 8.53 -19.50
N THR A 432 12.86 7.47 -19.23
CA THR A 432 13.28 6.52 -20.27
C THR A 432 12.10 5.72 -20.81
N LEU A 433 11.19 5.30 -19.94
CA LEU A 433 9.93 4.66 -20.38
C LEU A 433 9.01 5.64 -21.10
N GLN A 434 8.94 6.89 -20.66
CA GLN A 434 8.24 7.95 -21.41
C GLN A 434 8.83 8.14 -22.81
N ASN A 435 10.16 8.12 -22.93
CA ASN A 435 10.84 8.26 -24.21
C ASN A 435 10.49 7.11 -25.17
N LEU A 436 10.39 5.89 -24.65
CA LEU A 436 10.06 4.70 -25.45
C LEU A 436 8.58 4.62 -25.81
N LEU A 437 7.69 4.96 -24.87
CA LEU A 437 6.27 4.66 -24.97
C LEU A 437 5.42 5.91 -25.25
N GLY A 438 6.02 7.10 -25.20
CA GLY A 438 5.30 8.37 -25.29
C GLY A 438 4.61 8.58 -26.63
N ALA A 439 5.23 8.17 -27.74
CA ALA A 439 4.65 8.27 -29.07
C ALA A 439 3.50 7.26 -29.32
N PRO A 440 3.64 5.95 -29.01
CA PRO A 440 2.54 5.00 -29.18
C PRO A 440 1.39 5.22 -28.17
N LEU A 441 1.68 5.75 -26.98
CA LEU A 441 0.65 6.04 -25.95
C LEU A 441 0.11 7.47 -25.99
N ASP A 442 0.47 8.28 -27.00
CA ASP A 442 0.10 9.69 -27.09
C ASP A 442 -1.43 9.91 -27.06
N ARG A 443 -2.20 8.97 -27.61
CA ARG A 443 -3.68 9.01 -27.58
C ARG A 443 -4.31 8.85 -26.20
N PHE A 444 -3.51 8.50 -25.19
CA PHE A 444 -3.92 8.37 -23.78
C PHE A 444 -3.41 9.54 -22.93
N LEU A 445 -2.96 10.63 -23.55
CA LEU A 445 -2.65 11.92 -22.93
C LEU A 445 -3.77 12.92 -23.21
#